data_AF-A0A8X6SSU9-F1
#
_entry.id   AF-A0A8X6SSU9-F1
#
_cell.length_a   1.000
_cell.length_b   1.000
_cell.length_c   1.000
_cell.angle_alpha   90.00
_cell.angle_beta   90.00
_cell.angle_gamma   90.00
#
_symmetry.space_group_name_H-M   'P 1'
#
loop_
_entity.id
_entity.type
_entity.pdbx_description
1 polymer ?
#
loop_
_entity_poly.entity_id
_entity_poly.type
_entity_poly.pdbx_seq_one_letter_code
_entity_poly.pdbx_strand_id
1 'polypeptide(L)' 'MMVNTFQLQNDNGDYEALTGSTETQSQGAVESPSLEEVIKAINNLKANKASSPDAIPSELLKNGGKEISKKVYNLIQAIW' A
#
# COMPACT_ATOMS: atom_id res chain seq x y z
N MET A 1 -3.22 -10.44 -28.49
CA MET A 1 -2.38 -9.76 -27.50
C MET A 1 -1.36 -8.94 -28.29
N MET A 2 -1.39 -7.60 -28.20
CA MET A 2 -0.45 -6.75 -28.94
C MET A 2 0.77 -6.48 -28.04
N VAL A 3 1.94 -6.92 -28.47
CA VAL A 3 3.23 -6.56 -27.87
C VAL A 3 3.64 -5.21 -28.46
N ASN A 4 4.00 -4.24 -27.62
CA ASN A 4 4.49 -2.97 -28.11
C ASN A 4 6.03 -3.03 -28.15
N THR A 5 6.57 -3.26 -29.34
CA THR A 5 8.00 -3.40 -29.58
C THR A 5 8.58 -2.05 -30.00
N PHE A 6 9.41 -1.45 -29.14
CA PHE A 6 10.21 -0.28 -29.50
C PHE A 6 11.65 -0.72 -29.83
N GLN A 7 12.15 -0.33 -31.00
CA GLN A 7 13.52 -0.57 -31.43
C GLN A 7 14.35 0.68 -31.14
N LEU A 8 15.28 0.62 -30.19
CA LEU A 8 16.26 1.69 -29.96
C LEU A 8 17.59 1.26 -30.58
N GLN A 9 18.20 2.16 -31.34
CA GLN A 9 19.46 1.91 -32.00
C GLN A 9 20.59 2.45 -31.11
N ASN A 10 21.47 1.57 -30.64
CA ASN A 10 22.64 1.97 -29.84
C ASN A 10 23.74 2.55 -30.75
N ASP A 11 24.65 3.37 -30.20
CA ASP A 11 25.75 4.03 -30.94
C ASP A 11 26.68 3.08 -31.73
N ASN A 12 26.67 1.77 -31.43
CA ASN A 12 27.43 0.75 -32.15
C ASN A 12 26.70 0.17 -33.38
N GLY A 13 25.48 0.64 -33.67
CA GLY A 13 24.68 0.21 -34.82
C GLY A 13 23.82 -1.02 -34.57
N ASP A 14 23.85 -1.59 -33.36
CA ASP A 14 23.04 -2.73 -32.97
C ASP A 14 21.63 -2.31 -32.54
N TYR A 15 20.62 -3.06 -32.98
CA TYR A 15 19.23 -2.91 -32.54
C TYR A 15 18.96 -3.86 -31.38
N GLU A 16 18.73 -3.32 -30.18
CA GLU A 16 18.25 -4.12 -29.06
C GLU A 16 16.74 -3.96 -28.93
N ALA A 17 16.01 -5.07 -29.13
CA ALA A 17 14.57 -5.08 -28.97
C ALA A 17 14.23 -5.09 -27.47
N LEU A 18 13.90 -3.92 -26.91
CA LEU A 18 13.33 -3.80 -25.58
C LEU A 18 11.87 -4.27 -25.64
N THR A 19 11.65 -5.56 -25.41
CA THR A 19 10.30 -6.10 -25.20
C THR A 19 9.86 -5.73 -23.80
N GLY A 20 9.44 -4.48 -23.62
CA GLY A 20 8.72 -4.06 -22.44
C GLY A 20 7.38 -4.78 -22.41
N SER A 21 7.31 -5.93 -21.74
CA SER A 21 6.04 -6.39 -21.18
C SER A 21 5.63 -5.31 -20.20
N THR A 22 4.76 -4.40 -20.62
CA THR A 22 4.02 -3.58 -19.68
C THR A 22 3.29 -4.55 -18.78
N GLU A 23 3.87 -4.84 -17.62
CA GLU A 23 3.13 -5.30 -16.46
C GLU A 23 2.05 -4.25 -16.27
N THR A 24 0.91 -4.53 -16.88
CA THR A 24 -0.33 -3.89 -16.50
C THR A 24 -0.48 -4.32 -15.06
N GLN A 25 0.01 -3.50 -14.12
CA GLN A 25 -0.44 -3.55 -12.74
C GLN A 25 -1.95 -3.47 -12.86
N SER A 26 -2.57 -4.64 -12.81
CA SER A 26 -3.99 -4.77 -12.84
C SER A 26 -4.45 -3.84 -11.73
N GLN A 27 -5.31 -2.90 -12.08
CA GLN A 27 -6.14 -2.17 -11.16
C GLN A 27 -7.14 -3.20 -10.60
N GLY A 28 -6.59 -4.21 -9.90
CA GLY A 28 -7.29 -5.25 -9.20
C GLY A 28 -7.95 -4.59 -8.02
N ALA A 29 -9.21 -4.94 -7.78
CA ALA A 29 -9.94 -4.53 -6.60
C ALA A 29 -8.99 -4.61 -5.39
N VAL A 30 -8.71 -3.46 -4.76
CA VAL A 30 -7.75 -3.42 -3.68
C VAL A 30 -8.33 -4.30 -2.58
N GLU A 31 -7.69 -5.45 -2.33
CA GLU A 31 -8.22 -6.42 -1.38
C GLU A 31 -8.34 -5.78 0.00
N SER A 32 -9.45 -6.05 0.67
CA SER A 32 -9.73 -5.47 1.99
C SER A 32 -8.59 -5.85 2.96
N PRO A 33 -8.04 -4.89 3.72
CA PRO A 33 -6.86 -5.14 4.53
C PRO A 33 -7.16 -6.15 5.64
N SER A 34 -6.28 -7.16 5.79
CA SER A 34 -6.37 -8.18 6.83
C SER A 34 -6.14 -7.61 8.23
N LEU A 35 -6.67 -8.28 9.27
CA LEU A 35 -6.49 -7.87 10.67
C LEU A 35 -5.01 -7.74 11.07
N GLU A 36 -4.16 -8.65 10.60
CA GLU A 36 -2.73 -8.62 10.87
C GLU A 36 -2.04 -7.39 10.27
N GLU A 37 -2.43 -7.00 9.06
CA GLU A 37 -1.92 -5.79 8.40
C GLU A 37 -2.35 -4.53 9.14
N VAL A 38 -3.60 -4.49 9.62
CA VAL A 38 -4.08 -3.39 10.47
C VAL A 38 -3.29 -3.32 11.78
N ILE A 39 -3.01 -4.46 12.43
CA ILE A 39 -2.19 -4.50 13.65
C ILE A 39 -0.76 -4.03 13.37
N LYS A 40 -0.14 -4.50 12.27
CA LYS A 40 1.18 -4.02 11.85
C LYS A 40 1.18 -2.52 11.59
N ALA A 41 0.14 -2.00 10.93
CA ALA A 41 -0.01 -0.57 10.67
C ALA A 41 -0.12 0.23 11.98
N ILE A 42 -0.95 -0.23 12.93
CA ILE A 42 -1.08 0.38 14.28
C ILE A 42 0.27 0.43 14.99
N ASN A 43 1.04 -0.66 14.96
CA ASN A 43 2.37 -0.72 15.58
C ASN A 43 3.37 0.22 14.89
N ASN A 44 3.30 0.35 13.56
CA ASN A 44 4.13 1.24 12.76
C ASN A 44 3.71 2.72 12.81
N LEU A 45 2.60 3.08 13.47
CA LEU A 45 2.22 4.48 13.65
C LEU A 45 3.36 5.25 14.32
N LYS A 46 3.79 6.37 13.73
CA LYS A 46 4.84 7.21 14.34
C LYS A 46 4.34 7.76 15.67
N ALA A 47 5.05 7.44 16.75
CA ALA A 47 4.83 8.06 18.05
C ALA A 47 5.16 9.55 17.95
N ASN A 48 4.49 10.39 18.76
CA ASN A 48 4.75 11.82 18.84
C ASN A 48 4.39 12.65 17.58
N LYS A 49 3.50 12.14 16.73
CA LYS A 49 2.75 13.00 15.80
C LYS A 49 1.84 13.90 16.65
N ALA A 50 1.82 15.21 16.37
CA ALA A 50 0.89 16.13 17.00
C ALA A 50 -0.52 15.52 16.88
N SER A 51 -1.19 15.37 18.02
CA SER A 51 -2.57 14.92 18.05
C SER A 51 -3.34 15.79 17.05
N SER A 52 -3.99 15.15 16.08
CA SER A 52 -5.00 15.84 15.26
C SER A 52 -6.05 16.48 16.20
N PRO A 53 -6.90 17.41 15.74
CA PRO A 53 -7.91 18.05 16.58
C PRO A 53 -8.71 17.08 17.47
N ASP A 54 -8.85 15.82 17.08
CA ASP A 54 -9.46 14.74 17.85
C ASP A 54 -8.71 14.32 19.14
N ALA A 55 -7.51 14.85 19.39
CA ALA A 55 -6.72 14.59 20.59
C ALA A 55 -6.40 13.11 20.88
N ILE A 56 -6.55 12.19 19.92
CA ILE A 56 -6.25 10.76 20.09
C ILE A 56 -4.76 10.51 19.83
N PRO A 57 -3.93 10.25 20.86
CA PRO A 57 -2.53 9.90 20.65
C PRO A 57 -2.40 8.49 20.06
N SER A 58 -1.36 8.29 19.25
CA SER A 58 -1.01 6.97 18.70
C SER A 58 -0.76 5.91 19.78
N GLU A 59 -0.38 6.32 20.98
CA GLU A 59 -0.21 5.42 22.14
C GLU A 59 -1.51 4.77 22.58
N LEU A 60 -2.67 5.44 22.51
CA LEU A 60 -3.94 4.79 22.80
C LEU A 60 -4.25 3.68 21.80
N LEU A 61 -3.88 3.88 20.53
CA LEU A 61 -4.07 2.87 19.50
C LEU A 61 -3.12 1.68 19.68
N LYS A 62 -1.88 1.93 20.08
CA LYS A 62 -0.87 0.89 20.33
C LYS A 62 -1.13 0.10 21.62
N ASN A 63 -1.50 0.80 22.69
CA ASN A 63 -1.68 0.22 24.03
C ASN A 63 -3.11 -0.26 24.28
N GLY A 64 -4.07 0.10 23.41
CA GLY A 64 -5.48 -0.28 23.52
C GLY A 64 -5.76 -1.78 23.32
N GLY A 65 -4.74 -2.57 23.01
CA GLY A 65 -4.83 -4.03 22.93
C GLY A 65 -5.77 -4.53 21.84
N LYS A 66 -6.23 -5.77 21.99
CA LYS A 66 -6.99 -6.50 20.96
C LYS A 66 -8.33 -5.83 20.61
N GLU A 67 -8.97 -5.19 21.59
CA GLU A 67 -10.28 -4.58 21.38
C GLU A 67 -10.20 -3.34 20.49
N ILE A 68 -9.21 -2.46 20.71
CA ILE A 68 -8.99 -1.30 19.84
C ILE A 68 -8.58 -1.74 18.43
N SER A 69 -7.67 -2.69 18.30
CA SER A 69 -7.28 -3.20 16.97
C SER A 69 -8.48 -3.75 16.19
N LYS A 70 -9.42 -4.43 16.87
CA LYS A 70 -10.65 -4.93 16.25
C LYS A 70 -11.60 -3.80 15.83
N LYS A 71 -11.78 -2.77 16.67
CA LYS A 71 -12.61 -1.60 16.33
C LYS A 71 -12.04 -0.83 15.15
N VAL A 72 -10.72 -0.62 15.11
CA VAL A 72 -10.01 0.03 13.99
C VAL A 72 -10.13 -0.81 12.72
N TYR A 73 -9.93 -2.13 12.80
CA TYR A 73 -10.14 -3.03 11.67
C TYR A 73 -11.56 -2.94 11.11
N ASN A 74 -12.58 -3.00 11.97
CA ASN A 74 -13.97 -2.86 11.56
C ASN A 74 -14.25 -1.51 10.89
N LEU A 75 -13.65 -0.42 11.41
CA LEU A 75 -13.79 0.91 10.82
C LEU A 75 -13.16 0.97 9.42
N ILE A 76 -11.95 0.42 9.26
CA ILE A 76 -11.26 0.37 7.97
C ILE A 76 -12.08 -0.45 6.96
N GLN A 77 -12.59 -1.61 7.36
CA GLN A 77 -13.46 -2.45 6.51
C GLN A 77 -14.77 -1.76 6.10
N ALA A 78 -15.26 -0.81 6.91
CA ALA A 78 -16.49 -0.08 6.60
C ALA A 78 -16.29 1.09 5.62
N ILE A 79 -15.06 1.60 5.46
CA ILE A 79 -14.73 2.73 4.58
C ILE A 79 -14.03 2.32 3.28
N TRP A 80 -13.47 1.10 3.25
CA TRP A 80 -12.68 0.55 2.15
C TRP A 80 -13.55 0.14 0.96
#